data_AF-A0A7C5H6U3-F1
#
_entry.id   AF-A0A7C5H6U3-F1
#
_cell.length_a   1.000
_cell.length_b   1.000
_cell.length_c   1.000
_cell.angle_alpha   90.00
_cell.angle_beta   90.00
_cell.angle_gamma   90.00
#
_symmetry.space_group_name_H-M   'P 1'
#
loop_
_entity.id
_entity.type
_entity.pdbx_description
1 polymer ?
#
loop_
_entity_poly.entity_id
_entity_poly.type
_entity_poly.pdbx_seq_one_letter_code
_entity_poly.pdbx_strand_id
1 'polypeptide(L)'
;MADLLTLRMNTVDKKALTLSSHLSDMPVSRLIMPFMAEGTRTVLGSTILHHIDRSGTYDRRALEMFTNMIMESSRTGSNLRFLIGPEDVRRTSPKVVWDFFDIVSEANIVKRMNEVMEEVRVRMGTAYVSSSFLRYLCYRIGDDYVTTGGSLDRFDYHQASEIFFTVMLERFYHHNAEGTADALHSQFFIHQGLFREFITEMMDRYNERTRERKLEAIEVQSSTNVPRGRPPKQARKGKVKRSRVVAREL
;
A
#
# COMPACT_ATOMS: atom_id res chain seq x y z
N MET A 1 -11.65 14.48 -27.54
CA MET A 1 -11.31 13.24 -28.27
C MET A 1 -11.07 12.18 -27.21
N ALA A 2 -11.67 11.00 -27.32
CA ALA A 2 -11.38 9.91 -26.38
C ALA A 2 -10.06 9.26 -26.80
N ASP A 3 -9.09 9.20 -25.88
CA ASP A 3 -7.82 8.56 -26.15
C ASP A 3 -8.03 7.06 -26.38
N LEU A 4 -7.65 6.60 -27.58
CA LEU A 4 -7.76 5.20 -27.99
C LEU A 4 -6.61 4.39 -27.39
N LEU A 5 -6.92 3.52 -26.44
CA LEU A 5 -5.96 2.55 -25.93
C LEU A 5 -5.74 1.44 -26.98
N THR A 6 -4.50 1.33 -27.48
CA THR A 6 -4.10 0.26 -28.41
C THR A 6 -3.19 -0.74 -27.70
N LEU A 7 -3.63 -2.00 -27.60
CA LEU A 7 -2.85 -3.09 -27.00
C LEU A 7 -2.16 -3.93 -28.08
N ARG A 8 -0.86 -4.21 -27.90
CA ARG A 8 -0.14 -5.18 -28.72
C ARG A 8 -0.19 -6.54 -28.04
N MET A 9 -0.68 -7.54 -28.76
CA MET A 9 -0.81 -8.91 -28.29
C MET A 9 -0.06 -9.85 -29.23
N ASN A 10 0.46 -10.96 -28.69
CA ASN A 10 1.00 -12.00 -29.53
C ASN A 10 -0.14 -12.70 -30.32
N THR A 11 0.23 -13.44 -31.35
CA THR A 11 -0.74 -14.10 -32.26
C THR A 11 -1.63 -15.13 -31.55
N VAL A 12 -1.12 -15.79 -30.51
CA VAL A 12 -1.85 -16.84 -29.77
C VAL A 12 -2.94 -16.20 -28.91
N ASP A 13 -2.59 -15.19 -28.11
CA ASP A 13 -3.52 -14.48 -27.22
C ASP A 13 -4.60 -13.76 -28.03
N LYS A 14 -4.23 -13.17 -29.18
CA LYS A 14 -5.19 -12.56 -30.09
C LYS A 14 -6.21 -13.57 -30.61
N LYS A 15 -5.76 -14.76 -31.02
CA LYS A 15 -6.65 -15.84 -31.49
C LYS A 15 -7.57 -16.33 -30.37
N ALA A 16 -7.04 -16.52 -29.16
CA ALA A 16 -7.82 -16.93 -28.00
C ALA A 16 -8.91 -15.91 -27.65
N LEU A 17 -8.58 -14.61 -27.57
CA LEU A 17 -9.57 -13.57 -27.30
C LEU A 17 -10.59 -13.40 -28.42
N THR A 18 -10.18 -13.55 -29.68
CA THR A 18 -11.10 -13.51 -30.82
C THR A 18 -12.07 -14.69 -30.76
N LEU A 19 -11.58 -15.89 -30.44
CA LEU A 19 -12.44 -17.05 -30.22
C LEU A 19 -13.41 -16.83 -29.06
N SER A 20 -12.93 -16.35 -27.90
CA SER A 20 -13.78 -16.04 -26.75
C SER A 20 -14.82 -14.97 -27.09
N SER A 21 -14.47 -13.99 -27.91
CA SER A 21 -15.39 -12.96 -28.41
C SER A 21 -16.51 -13.56 -29.26
N HIS A 22 -16.18 -14.49 -30.15
CA HIS A 22 -17.18 -15.21 -30.94
C HIS A 22 -18.05 -16.15 -30.11
N LEU A 23 -17.49 -16.83 -29.11
CA LEU A 23 -18.24 -17.77 -28.27
C LEU A 23 -19.19 -17.08 -27.28
N SER A 24 -18.90 -15.84 -26.90
CA SER A 24 -19.66 -15.09 -25.89
C SER A 24 -20.52 -13.97 -26.47
N ASP A 25 -20.49 -13.75 -27.78
CA ASP A 25 -21.10 -12.59 -28.47
C ASP A 25 -20.71 -11.24 -27.84
N MET A 26 -19.53 -11.17 -27.22
CA MET A 26 -18.99 -9.95 -26.62
C MET A 26 -17.79 -9.42 -27.40
N PRO A 27 -17.69 -8.11 -27.66
CA PRO A 27 -16.50 -7.54 -28.30
C PRO A 27 -15.26 -7.74 -27.41
N VAL A 28 -14.10 -7.99 -28.04
CA VAL A 28 -12.81 -8.17 -27.35
C VAL A 28 -12.50 -7.06 -26.35
N SER A 29 -12.86 -5.80 -26.64
CA SER A 29 -12.72 -4.70 -25.69
C SER A 29 -13.47 -4.94 -24.39
N ARG A 30 -14.73 -5.39 -24.44
CA ARG A 30 -15.51 -5.73 -23.24
C ARG A 30 -14.96 -6.95 -22.51
N LEU A 31 -14.31 -7.88 -23.21
CA LEU A 31 -13.63 -9.02 -22.58
C LEU A 31 -12.35 -8.59 -21.84
N ILE A 32 -11.61 -7.60 -22.33
CA ILE A 32 -10.36 -7.11 -21.73
C ILE A 32 -10.61 -6.13 -20.57
N MET A 33 -11.66 -5.31 -20.66
CA MET A 33 -11.95 -4.23 -19.70
C MET A 33 -11.96 -4.69 -18.23
N PRO A 34 -12.55 -5.84 -17.84
CA PRO A 34 -12.51 -6.32 -16.46
C PRO A 34 -11.09 -6.53 -15.94
N PHE A 35 -10.20 -7.12 -16.75
CA PHE A 35 -8.80 -7.36 -16.37
C PHE A 35 -8.03 -6.05 -16.22
N MET A 36 -8.29 -5.08 -17.10
CA MET A 36 -7.72 -3.75 -16.97
C MET A 36 -8.21 -3.04 -15.71
N ALA A 37 -9.52 -3.09 -15.44
CA ALA A 37 -10.09 -2.49 -14.25
C ALA A 37 -9.52 -3.12 -12.96
N GLU A 38 -9.38 -4.45 -12.90
CA GLU A 38 -8.76 -5.15 -11.78
C GLU A 38 -7.28 -4.73 -11.58
N GLY A 39 -6.50 -4.68 -12.67
CA GLY A 39 -5.11 -4.23 -12.64
C GLY A 39 -5.00 -2.77 -12.17
N THR A 40 -5.84 -1.88 -12.70
CA THR A 40 -5.88 -0.46 -12.31
C THR A 40 -6.26 -0.30 -10.84
N ARG A 41 -7.25 -1.04 -10.33
CA ARG A 41 -7.62 -1.02 -8.90
C ARG A 41 -6.48 -1.50 -8.01
N THR A 42 -5.78 -2.56 -8.43
CA THR A 42 -4.64 -3.09 -7.67
C THR A 42 -3.50 -2.07 -7.60
N VAL A 43 -3.16 -1.41 -8.71
CA VAL A 43 -2.14 -0.36 -8.75
C VAL A 43 -2.56 0.89 -7.98
N LEU A 44 -3.85 1.23 -8.03
CA LEU A 44 -4.40 2.33 -7.23
C LEU A 44 -4.29 2.02 -5.74
N GLY A 45 -4.71 0.83 -5.31
CA GLY A 45 -4.60 0.42 -3.92
C GLY A 45 -3.17 0.31 -3.43
N SER A 46 -2.22 -0.14 -4.27
CA SER A 46 -0.81 -0.15 -3.91
C SER A 46 -0.27 1.27 -3.69
N THR A 47 -0.71 2.21 -4.52
CA THR A 47 -0.39 3.64 -4.41
C THR A 47 -0.99 4.24 -3.14
N ILE A 48 -2.27 3.99 -2.86
CA ILE A 48 -2.96 4.42 -1.64
C ILE A 48 -2.25 3.88 -0.41
N LEU A 49 -1.90 2.58 -0.40
CA LEU A 49 -1.23 1.95 0.72
C LEU A 49 0.13 2.60 1.03
N HIS A 50 0.89 2.99 0.01
CA HIS A 50 2.14 3.75 0.18
C HIS A 50 1.91 5.19 0.64
N HIS A 51 0.79 5.82 0.27
CA HIS A 51 0.43 7.14 0.79
C HIS A 51 -0.02 7.09 2.26
N ILE A 52 -0.69 6.01 2.66
CA ILE A 52 -1.03 5.77 4.07
C ILE A 52 0.25 5.50 4.87
N ASP A 53 1.22 4.78 4.30
CA ASP A 53 2.49 4.49 4.96
C ASP A 53 3.36 5.74 5.13
N ARG A 54 3.16 6.44 6.24
CA ARG A 54 3.91 7.68 6.58
C ARG A 54 5.30 7.41 7.17
N SER A 55 5.74 6.16 7.21
CA SER A 55 6.97 5.77 7.90
C SER A 55 8.26 5.98 7.10
N GLY A 56 8.16 6.39 5.82
CA GLY A 56 9.32 6.68 4.97
C GLY A 56 9.02 7.73 3.89
N THR A 57 10.08 8.23 3.25
CA THR A 57 9.95 8.98 2.00
C THR A 57 9.42 8.06 0.91
N TYR A 58 8.37 8.48 0.22
CA TYR A 58 7.85 7.78 -0.96
C TYR A 58 8.99 7.48 -1.95
N ASP A 59 9.34 6.21 -2.08
CA ASP A 59 10.34 5.73 -3.02
C ASP A 59 9.62 5.04 -4.18
N ARG A 60 9.72 5.65 -5.37
CA ARG A 60 9.18 5.08 -6.61
C ARG A 60 9.68 3.65 -6.84
N ARG A 61 10.95 3.36 -6.50
CA ARG A 61 11.52 2.02 -6.64
C ARG A 61 10.84 1.03 -5.69
N ALA A 62 10.54 1.44 -4.46
CA ALA A 62 9.81 0.60 -3.51
C ALA A 62 8.38 0.31 -4.00
N LEU A 63 7.67 1.31 -4.51
CA LEU A 63 6.34 1.12 -5.11
C LEU A 63 6.38 0.19 -6.33
N GLU A 64 7.36 0.36 -7.23
CA GLU A 64 7.54 -0.50 -8.40
C GLU A 64 7.86 -1.94 -7.97
N MET A 65 8.76 -2.14 -7.00
CA MET A 65 9.08 -3.46 -6.45
C MET A 65 7.86 -4.12 -5.82
N PHE A 66 7.10 -3.39 -5.01
CA PHE A 66 5.88 -3.90 -4.38
C PHE A 66 4.80 -4.25 -5.40
N THR A 67 4.57 -3.36 -6.37
CA THR A 67 3.57 -3.57 -7.42
C THR A 67 3.95 -4.76 -8.30
N ASN A 68 5.23 -4.89 -8.66
CA ASN A 68 5.71 -6.07 -9.39
C ASN A 68 5.55 -7.35 -8.56
N MET A 69 5.90 -7.33 -7.27
CA MET A 69 5.74 -8.48 -6.38
C MET A 69 4.29 -8.99 -6.34
N ILE A 70 3.30 -8.09 -6.21
CA ILE A 70 1.89 -8.48 -6.15
C ILE A 70 1.31 -8.83 -7.52
N MET A 71 1.78 -8.22 -8.61
CA MET A 71 1.29 -8.48 -9.98
C MET A 71 1.94 -9.71 -10.62
N GLU A 72 3.23 -9.97 -10.39
CA GLU A 72 3.98 -11.11 -10.95
C GLU A 72 3.58 -12.45 -10.33
N SER A 73 2.92 -12.44 -9.17
CA SER A 73 2.25 -13.62 -8.58
C SER A 73 1.24 -14.30 -9.52
N SER A 74 0.85 -13.63 -10.62
CA SER A 74 -0.06 -14.13 -11.66
C SER A 74 0.61 -14.71 -12.91
N ARG A 75 1.93 -14.55 -13.09
CA ARG A 75 2.58 -14.72 -14.40
C ARG A 75 3.36 -16.01 -14.64
N THR A 76 3.43 -16.95 -13.71
CA THR A 76 4.37 -18.08 -13.86
C THR A 76 3.72 -19.46 -13.84
N GLY A 77 3.28 -19.87 -15.03
CA GLY A 77 3.47 -21.24 -15.51
C GLY A 77 4.90 -21.54 -15.98
N SER A 78 5.91 -20.74 -15.60
CA SER A 78 7.29 -20.90 -16.08
C SER A 78 8.34 -20.53 -15.01
N ASN A 79 9.09 -21.54 -14.55
CA ASN A 79 10.53 -21.53 -14.21
C ASN A 79 11.20 -20.30 -13.55
N LEU A 80 10.50 -19.51 -12.73
CA LEU A 80 11.14 -18.61 -11.77
C LEU A 80 10.95 -19.18 -10.36
N ARG A 81 12.00 -19.81 -9.86
CA ARG A 81 12.20 -20.20 -8.45
C ARG A 81 12.34 -18.96 -7.56
N PHE A 82 11.33 -18.11 -7.52
CA PHE A 82 11.16 -17.12 -6.47
C PHE A 82 9.83 -17.42 -5.80
N LEU A 83 9.82 -18.45 -4.95
CA LEU A 83 8.91 -18.45 -3.82
C LEU A 83 9.28 -17.18 -3.05
N ILE A 84 8.51 -16.10 -3.26
CA ILE A 84 8.63 -14.88 -2.46
C ILE A 84 8.36 -15.35 -1.03
N GLY A 85 9.42 -15.44 -0.23
CA GLY A 85 9.32 -15.93 1.13
C GLY A 85 8.56 -14.92 2.00
N PRO A 86 8.09 -15.33 3.19
CA PRO A 86 7.47 -14.41 4.15
C PRO A 86 8.35 -13.18 4.44
N GLU A 87 9.67 -13.34 4.44
CA GLU A 87 10.63 -12.25 4.65
C GLU A 87 10.69 -11.27 3.45
N ASP A 88 10.59 -11.76 2.22
CA ASP A 88 10.56 -10.91 1.03
C ASP A 88 9.26 -10.10 0.96
N VAL A 89 8.14 -10.74 1.34
CA VAL A 89 6.84 -10.08 1.52
C VAL A 89 6.98 -8.96 2.55
N ARG A 90 7.59 -9.26 3.70
CA ARG A 90 7.78 -8.28 4.79
C ARG A 90 8.65 -7.11 4.39
N ARG A 91 9.75 -7.36 3.68
CA ARG A 91 10.69 -6.33 3.25
C ARG A 91 10.12 -5.41 2.16
N THR A 92 9.25 -5.93 1.30
CA THR A 92 8.77 -5.21 0.12
C THR A 92 7.42 -4.54 0.35
N SER A 93 6.65 -4.99 1.34
CA SER A 93 5.34 -4.39 1.67
C SER A 93 5.46 -3.11 2.49
N PRO A 94 4.53 -2.16 2.31
CA PRO A 94 4.43 -0.98 3.16
C PRO A 94 4.35 -1.35 4.65
N LYS A 95 5.04 -0.59 5.49
CA LYS A 95 5.17 -0.84 6.94
C LYS A 95 3.83 -0.78 7.66
N VAL A 96 2.89 0.01 7.16
CA VAL A 96 1.51 0.09 7.68
C VAL A 96 0.83 -1.29 7.78
N VAL A 97 1.13 -2.22 6.86
CA VAL A 97 0.61 -3.60 6.90
C VAL A 97 1.08 -4.34 8.15
N TRP A 98 2.32 -4.10 8.57
CA TRP A 98 2.91 -4.74 9.74
C TRP A 98 2.55 -4.02 11.03
N ASP A 99 2.47 -2.70 10.98
CA ASP A 99 1.98 -1.90 12.11
C ASP A 99 0.55 -2.29 12.51
N PHE A 100 -0.30 -2.68 11.55
CA PHE A 100 -1.61 -3.23 11.85
C PHE A 100 -1.54 -4.38 12.86
N PHE A 101 -0.65 -5.36 12.65
CA PHE A 101 -0.55 -6.53 13.54
C PHE A 101 -0.01 -6.17 14.93
N ASP A 102 0.96 -5.25 14.98
CA ASP A 102 1.47 -4.73 16.24
C ASP A 102 0.35 -4.03 17.02
N ILE A 103 -0.44 -3.19 16.34
CA ILE A 103 -1.55 -2.46 16.95
C ILE A 103 -2.63 -3.43 17.45
N VAL A 104 -3.02 -4.43 16.66
CA VAL A 104 -3.98 -5.46 17.08
C VAL A 104 -3.51 -6.16 18.36
N SER A 105 -2.21 -6.45 18.47
CA SER A 105 -1.58 -7.05 19.64
C SER A 105 -1.58 -6.09 20.84
N GLU A 106 -1.05 -4.87 20.67
CA GLU A 106 -0.92 -3.85 21.72
C GLU A 106 -2.26 -3.40 22.30
N ALA A 107 -3.28 -3.27 21.45
CA ALA A 107 -4.62 -2.86 21.82
C ALA A 107 -5.49 -4.01 22.39
N ASN A 108 -4.93 -5.22 22.53
CA ASN A 108 -5.65 -6.41 22.99
C ASN A 108 -6.96 -6.67 22.21
N ILE A 109 -6.98 -6.37 20.91
CA ILE A 109 -8.19 -6.47 20.07
C ILE A 109 -8.71 -7.90 20.05
N VAL A 110 -7.83 -8.89 19.88
CA VAL A 110 -8.21 -10.32 19.88
C VAL A 110 -8.83 -10.74 21.21
N LYS A 111 -8.32 -10.24 22.34
CA LYS A 111 -8.89 -10.55 23.64
C LYS A 111 -10.33 -10.01 23.72
N ARG A 112 -10.54 -8.75 23.34
CA ARG A 112 -11.86 -8.10 23.33
C ARG A 112 -12.83 -8.74 22.35
N MET A 113 -12.36 -9.21 21.20
CA MET A 113 -13.17 -10.01 20.26
C MET A 113 -13.66 -11.29 20.92
N ASN A 114 -12.77 -12.05 21.57
CA ASN A 114 -13.12 -13.32 22.22
C ASN A 114 -13.99 -13.15 23.48
N GLU A 115 -14.03 -11.96 24.09
CA GLU A 115 -14.91 -11.66 25.23
C GLU A 115 -16.36 -11.43 24.81
N VAL A 116 -16.61 -11.08 23.54
CA VAL A 116 -17.93 -10.67 23.04
C VAL A 116 -18.50 -11.64 22.01
N MET A 117 -17.64 -12.23 21.17
CA MET A 117 -18.09 -13.11 20.10
C MET A 117 -18.41 -14.51 20.61
N GLU A 118 -19.68 -14.86 20.59
CA GLU A 118 -20.12 -16.21 20.94
C GLU A 118 -19.78 -17.20 19.82
N GLU A 119 -19.39 -18.42 20.21
CA GLU A 119 -19.10 -19.52 19.28
C GLU A 119 -17.95 -19.28 18.27
N VAL A 120 -17.24 -18.16 18.39
CA VAL A 120 -16.10 -17.81 17.56
C VAL A 120 -14.87 -17.57 18.43
N ARG A 121 -13.77 -18.22 18.06
CA ARG A 121 -12.46 -17.98 18.66
C ARG A 121 -11.53 -17.33 17.65
N VAL A 122 -11.09 -16.11 17.93
CA VAL A 122 -10.10 -15.39 17.14
C VAL A 122 -8.71 -15.62 17.71
N ARG A 123 -7.74 -15.95 16.87
CA ARG A 123 -6.32 -16.11 17.23
C ARG A 123 -5.48 -14.95 16.67
N MET A 124 -4.30 -14.73 17.25
CA MET A 124 -3.28 -13.90 16.61
C MET A 124 -2.50 -14.72 15.58
N GLY A 125 -2.33 -14.18 14.38
CA GLY A 125 -1.57 -14.83 13.33
C GLY A 125 -1.28 -13.92 12.14
N THR A 126 -0.17 -14.19 11.46
CA THR A 126 0.28 -13.49 10.23
C THR A 126 0.67 -14.46 9.12
N ALA A 127 0.52 -15.78 9.34
CA ALA A 127 0.99 -16.82 8.41
C ALA A 127 0.32 -16.77 7.02
N TYR A 128 -0.83 -16.10 6.91
CA TYR A 128 -1.57 -15.91 5.66
C TYR A 128 -1.09 -14.70 4.84
N VAL A 129 -0.23 -13.85 5.39
CA VAL A 129 0.29 -12.66 4.70
C VAL A 129 1.26 -13.09 3.61
N SER A 130 0.75 -13.05 2.38
CA SER A 130 1.40 -13.50 1.15
C SER A 130 1.26 -12.45 0.04
N SER A 131 1.95 -12.63 -1.08
CA SER A 131 1.76 -11.76 -2.26
C SER A 131 0.31 -11.75 -2.75
N SER A 132 -0.38 -12.91 -2.73
CA SER A 132 -1.80 -13.03 -3.07
C SER A 132 -2.70 -12.28 -2.10
N PHE A 133 -2.41 -12.34 -0.81
CA PHE A 133 -3.11 -11.55 0.21
C PHE A 133 -2.95 -10.05 -0.04
N LEU A 134 -1.73 -9.59 -0.29
CA LEU A 134 -1.44 -8.17 -0.53
C LEU A 134 -2.06 -7.67 -1.85
N ARG A 135 -2.09 -8.53 -2.88
CA ARG A 135 -2.80 -8.22 -4.13
C ARG A 135 -4.29 -8.01 -3.86
N TYR A 136 -4.93 -8.92 -3.11
CA TYR A 136 -6.34 -8.78 -2.74
C TYR A 136 -6.57 -7.50 -1.93
N LEU A 137 -5.72 -7.24 -0.95
CA LEU A 137 -5.79 -6.04 -0.11
C LEU A 137 -5.74 -4.77 -0.99
N CYS A 138 -4.78 -4.69 -1.91
CA CYS A 138 -4.65 -3.56 -2.83
C CYS A 138 -5.87 -3.44 -3.75
N TYR A 139 -6.33 -4.56 -4.32
CA TYR A 139 -7.54 -4.56 -5.14
C TYR A 139 -8.74 -3.96 -4.40
N ARG A 140 -9.01 -4.42 -3.17
CA ARG A 140 -10.13 -3.94 -2.34
C ARG A 140 -9.98 -2.48 -1.95
N ILE A 141 -8.79 -2.06 -1.49
CA ILE A 141 -8.55 -0.65 -1.16
C ILE A 141 -8.81 0.24 -2.37
N GLY A 142 -8.30 -0.14 -3.54
CA GLY A 142 -8.50 0.62 -4.77
C GLY A 142 -9.97 0.67 -5.21
N ASP A 143 -10.68 -0.45 -5.12
CA ASP A 143 -12.11 -0.54 -5.49
C ASP A 143 -13.00 0.26 -4.52
N ASP A 144 -12.80 0.07 -3.20
CA ASP A 144 -13.60 0.71 -2.16
C ASP A 144 -13.34 2.24 -2.14
N TYR A 145 -12.11 2.68 -2.37
CA TYR A 145 -11.77 4.11 -2.44
C TYR A 145 -12.43 4.82 -3.63
N VAL A 146 -12.44 4.20 -4.81
CA VAL A 146 -13.14 4.77 -5.99
C VAL A 146 -14.66 4.74 -5.78
N THR A 147 -15.19 3.64 -5.25
CA THR A 147 -16.64 3.47 -5.04
C THR A 147 -17.20 4.46 -4.04
N THR A 148 -16.40 4.85 -3.05
CA THR A 148 -16.75 5.89 -2.06
C THR A 148 -16.45 7.32 -2.53
N GLY A 149 -16.09 7.51 -3.81
CA GLY A 149 -15.87 8.82 -4.43
C GLY A 149 -14.49 9.43 -4.19
N GLY A 150 -13.53 8.66 -3.67
CA GLY A 150 -12.15 9.08 -3.46
C GLY A 150 -11.41 9.37 -4.77
N SER A 151 -10.44 10.28 -4.68
CA SER A 151 -9.55 10.65 -5.79
C SER A 151 -8.11 10.77 -5.31
N LEU A 152 -7.14 10.48 -6.17
CA LEU A 152 -5.72 10.75 -5.89
C LEU A 152 -5.39 12.25 -6.01
N ASP A 153 -6.12 13.01 -6.83
CA ASP A 153 -5.92 14.46 -6.99
C ASP A 153 -6.27 15.23 -5.71
N ARG A 154 -7.24 14.70 -4.96
CA ARG A 154 -7.67 15.19 -3.65
C ARG A 154 -7.62 14.04 -2.65
N PHE A 155 -6.41 13.52 -2.44
CA PHE A 155 -6.21 12.37 -1.57
C PHE A 155 -6.75 12.63 -0.16
N ASP A 156 -7.80 11.92 0.21
CA ASP A 156 -8.36 11.93 1.56
C ASP A 156 -7.69 10.82 2.37
N TYR A 157 -6.74 11.23 3.21
CA TYR A 157 -6.01 10.33 4.07
C TYR A 157 -6.91 9.61 5.08
N HIS A 158 -7.91 10.31 5.65
CA HIS A 158 -8.78 9.71 6.64
C HIS A 158 -9.60 8.57 6.02
N GLN A 159 -10.24 8.85 4.88
CA GLN A 159 -10.99 7.87 4.11
C GLN A 159 -10.11 6.69 3.69
N ALA A 160 -8.91 6.96 3.17
CA ALA A 160 -7.97 5.92 2.76
C ALA A 160 -7.54 5.02 3.93
N SER A 161 -7.23 5.61 5.09
CA SER A 161 -6.90 4.87 6.32
C SER A 161 -8.08 4.03 6.81
N GLU A 162 -9.28 4.59 6.86
CA GLU A 162 -10.48 3.87 7.29
C GLU A 162 -10.74 2.64 6.41
N ILE A 163 -10.65 2.79 5.08
CA ILE A 163 -10.77 1.68 4.14
C ILE A 163 -9.69 0.63 4.39
N PHE A 164 -8.43 1.04 4.53
CA PHE A 164 -7.33 0.12 4.81
C PHE A 164 -7.56 -0.70 6.09
N PHE A 165 -7.87 -0.04 7.21
CA PHE A 165 -8.06 -0.72 8.50
C PHE A 165 -9.30 -1.61 8.49
N THR A 166 -10.36 -1.20 7.80
CA THR A 166 -11.56 -2.03 7.60
C THR A 166 -11.21 -3.31 6.84
N VAL A 167 -10.59 -3.20 5.66
CA VAL A 167 -10.25 -4.35 4.82
C VAL A 167 -9.24 -5.27 5.51
N MET A 168 -8.26 -4.72 6.23
CA MET A 168 -7.31 -5.49 7.02
C MET A 168 -7.98 -6.24 8.17
N LEU A 169 -8.88 -5.59 8.91
CA LEU A 169 -9.58 -6.21 10.05
C LEU A 169 -10.54 -7.32 9.60
N GLU A 170 -11.29 -7.09 8.53
CA GLU A 170 -12.11 -8.11 7.87
C GLU A 170 -11.28 -9.33 7.51
N ARG A 171 -10.15 -9.13 6.83
CA ARG A 171 -9.27 -10.23 6.44
C ARG A 171 -8.62 -10.92 7.62
N PHE A 172 -8.18 -10.15 8.60
CA PHE A 172 -7.62 -10.69 9.84
C PHE A 172 -8.64 -11.61 10.52
N TYR A 173 -9.88 -11.17 10.66
CA TYR A 173 -10.95 -11.98 11.23
C TYR A 173 -11.15 -13.27 10.41
N HIS A 174 -11.37 -13.17 9.10
CA HIS A 174 -11.62 -14.36 8.26
C HIS A 174 -10.49 -15.39 8.25
N HIS A 175 -9.24 -14.97 8.43
CA HIS A 175 -8.10 -15.89 8.44
C HIS A 175 -7.77 -16.47 9.81
N ASN A 176 -8.17 -15.81 10.90
CA ASN A 176 -7.77 -16.21 12.26
C ASN A 176 -8.93 -16.59 13.18
N ALA A 177 -10.18 -16.43 12.72
CA ALA A 177 -11.37 -16.86 13.44
C ALA A 177 -11.69 -18.33 13.16
N GLU A 178 -11.99 -19.07 14.22
CA GLU A 178 -12.45 -20.46 14.19
C GLU A 178 -13.86 -20.52 14.78
N GLY A 179 -14.77 -21.25 14.14
CA GLY A 179 -16.17 -21.38 14.56
C GLY A 179 -16.98 -22.13 13.50
N THR A 180 -18.29 -22.23 13.70
CA THR A 180 -19.20 -22.72 12.65
C THR A 180 -19.29 -21.69 11.53
N ALA A 181 -19.62 -22.11 10.29
CA ALA A 181 -19.76 -21.18 9.17
C ALA A 181 -20.82 -20.08 9.46
N ASP A 182 -21.92 -20.48 10.11
CA ASP A 182 -23.00 -19.59 10.51
C ASP A 182 -22.55 -18.60 11.59
N ALA A 183 -21.77 -19.04 12.58
CA ALA A 183 -21.23 -18.16 13.62
C ALA A 183 -20.20 -17.18 13.03
N LEU A 184 -19.28 -17.66 12.18
CA LEU A 184 -18.27 -16.82 11.54
C LEU A 184 -18.90 -15.69 10.72
N HIS A 185 -19.97 -15.99 9.98
CA HIS A 185 -20.72 -15.00 9.22
C HIS A 185 -21.48 -14.07 10.18
N SER A 186 -22.37 -14.62 11.01
CA SER A 186 -23.30 -13.83 11.83
C SER A 186 -22.60 -12.91 12.85
N GLN A 187 -21.56 -13.39 13.54
CA GLN A 187 -20.85 -12.62 14.57
C GLN A 187 -20.16 -11.37 13.98
N PHE A 188 -19.66 -11.44 12.74
CA PHE A 188 -19.08 -10.29 12.07
C PHE A 188 -20.12 -9.20 11.77
N PHE A 189 -21.33 -9.59 11.35
CA PHE A 189 -22.43 -8.65 11.07
C PHE A 189 -23.09 -8.11 12.33
N ILE A 190 -23.28 -8.94 13.36
CA ILE A 190 -23.92 -8.54 14.61
C ILE A 190 -23.07 -7.48 15.34
N HIS A 191 -21.75 -7.65 15.34
CA HIS A 191 -20.84 -6.79 16.10
C HIS A 191 -20.22 -5.64 15.29
N GLN A 192 -20.88 -5.17 14.21
CA GLN A 192 -20.37 -4.07 13.38
C GLN A 192 -19.99 -2.81 14.18
N GLY A 193 -20.72 -2.49 15.25
CA GLY A 193 -20.37 -1.38 16.15
C GLY A 193 -18.99 -1.55 16.79
N LEU A 194 -18.70 -2.74 17.31
CA LEU A 194 -17.42 -3.08 17.92
C LEU A 194 -16.28 -3.04 16.87
N PHE A 195 -16.51 -3.54 15.66
CA PHE A 195 -15.52 -3.45 14.58
C PHE A 195 -15.19 -2.00 14.21
N ARG A 196 -16.18 -1.10 14.19
CA ARG A 196 -15.94 0.34 13.96
C ARG A 196 -15.13 1.00 15.09
N GLU A 197 -15.40 0.62 16.34
CA GLU A 197 -14.59 1.06 17.48
C GLU A 197 -13.14 0.61 17.35
N PHE A 198 -12.91 -0.65 16.97
CA PHE A 198 -11.56 -1.15 16.71
C PHE A 198 -10.87 -0.41 15.57
N ILE A 199 -11.57 -0.15 14.46
CA ILE A 199 -11.01 0.61 13.32
C ILE A 199 -10.56 2.01 13.78
N THR A 200 -11.41 2.71 14.54
CA THR A 200 -11.10 4.04 15.08
C THR A 200 -9.86 4.00 15.98
N GLU A 201 -9.83 3.07 16.94
CA GLU A 201 -8.68 2.90 17.84
C GLU A 201 -7.38 2.56 17.08
N MET A 202 -7.46 1.69 16.07
CA MET A 202 -6.30 1.32 15.27
C MET A 202 -5.77 2.50 14.45
N MET A 203 -6.67 3.32 13.89
CA MET A 203 -6.30 4.55 13.19
C MET A 203 -5.61 5.55 14.12
N ASP A 204 -6.14 5.74 15.33
CA ASP A 204 -5.57 6.65 16.32
C ASP A 204 -4.15 6.22 16.73
N ARG A 205 -3.97 4.94 17.09
CA ARG A 205 -2.66 4.38 17.44
C ARG A 205 -1.67 4.45 16.27
N TYR A 206 -2.13 4.20 15.04
CA TYR A 206 -1.28 4.35 13.86
C TYR A 206 -0.84 5.80 13.64
N ASN A 207 -1.75 6.75 13.83
CA ASN A 207 -1.45 8.17 13.73
C ASN A 207 -0.46 8.63 14.81
N GLU A 208 -0.59 8.15 16.04
CA GLU A 208 0.39 8.40 17.12
C GLU A 208 1.77 7.86 16.76
N ARG A 209 1.83 6.58 16.38
CA ARG A 209 3.05 5.88 15.97
C ARG A 209 3.76 6.55 14.79
N THR A 210 3.01 7.07 13.82
CA THR A 210 3.59 7.77 12.65
C THR A 210 4.00 9.20 12.95
N ARG A 211 3.40 9.87 13.94
CA ARG A 211 3.89 11.18 14.43
C ARG A 211 5.27 11.04 15.06
N GLU A 212 5.49 9.99 15.85
CA GLU A 212 6.78 9.72 16.51
C GLU A 212 7.88 9.32 15.52
N ARG A 213 7.52 8.70 14.38
CA ARG A 213 8.46 8.25 13.34
C ARG A 213 8.93 9.33 12.37
N LYS A 214 8.41 10.56 12.47
CA LYS A 214 8.93 11.70 11.69
C LYS A 214 10.33 12.08 12.20
N LEU A 215 11.33 11.30 11.80
CA LEU A 215 12.74 11.61 12.01
C LEU A 215 13.26 12.57 10.93
N GLU A 216 14.25 13.34 11.37
CA GLU A 216 14.83 14.56 10.81
C GLU A 216 15.20 14.48 9.33
N ALA A 217 15.02 15.61 8.63
CA ALA A 217 15.55 15.80 7.29
C ALA A 217 17.08 15.66 7.33
N ILE A 218 17.61 14.56 6.80
CA ILE A 218 19.03 14.43 6.56
C ILE A 218 19.35 15.36 5.38
N GLU A 219 19.96 16.51 5.66
CA GLU A 219 20.59 17.33 4.62
C GLU A 219 21.73 16.53 4.00
N VAL A 220 21.46 15.89 2.87
CA VAL A 220 22.52 15.30 2.04
C VAL A 220 23.26 16.46 1.39
N GLN A 221 24.39 16.88 1.98
CA GLN A 221 25.36 17.73 1.29
C GLN A 221 25.74 17.03 -0.01
N SER A 222 25.29 17.56 -1.15
CA SER A 222 25.72 17.05 -2.45
C SER A 222 27.24 17.19 -2.52
N SER A 223 27.96 16.06 -2.55
CA SER A 223 29.39 16.05 -2.85
C SER A 223 29.58 16.30 -4.36
N THR A 224 29.31 17.53 -4.80
CA THR A 224 29.70 17.96 -6.14
C THR A 224 31.10 18.54 -6.08
N ASN A 225 32.10 17.65 -6.15
CA ASN A 225 33.36 17.96 -6.84
C ASN A 225 33.09 18.03 -8.36
N VAL A 226 32.21 18.95 -8.76
CA VAL A 226 32.05 19.38 -10.14
C VAL A 226 32.70 20.76 -10.22
N PRO A 227 33.79 20.94 -10.98
CA PRO A 227 34.46 22.23 -11.07
C PRO A 227 33.48 23.22 -11.72
N ARG A 228 32.88 24.08 -10.90
CA ARG A 228 32.08 25.22 -11.37
C ARG A 228 32.97 26.11 -12.21
N GLY A 229 32.77 26.06 -13.52
CA GLY A 229 33.28 27.05 -14.46
C GLY A 229 32.96 28.44 -13.93
N ARG A 230 34.00 29.26 -13.76
CA ARG A 230 33.87 30.64 -13.28
C ARG A 230 32.96 31.43 -14.24
N PRO A 231 32.00 32.21 -13.74
CA PRO A 231 31.38 33.25 -14.55
C PRO A 231 32.45 34.29 -14.92
N PRO A 232 32.34 34.93 -16.10
CA PRO A 232 33.34 35.90 -16.56
C PRO A 232 33.44 37.09 -15.59
N LYS A 233 34.68 37.44 -15.25
CA LYS A 233 35.04 38.58 -14.40
C LYS A 233 34.58 39.88 -15.04
N GLN A 234 33.58 40.54 -14.46
CA GLN A 234 33.48 41.99 -14.58
C GLN A 234 34.31 42.66 -13.48
N ALA A 235 35.19 43.53 -13.93
CA ALA A 235 36.11 44.30 -13.11
C ALA A 235 35.36 45.36 -12.28
N ARG A 236 35.71 45.48 -10.99
CA ARG A 236 36.17 46.75 -10.38
C ARG A 236 36.65 46.54 -8.93
N LYS A 237 37.91 46.95 -8.71
CA LYS A 237 38.51 47.66 -7.56
C LYS A 237 37.58 47.79 -6.32
N GLY A 238 37.95 47.50 -5.07
CA GLY A 238 39.24 47.31 -4.41
C GLY A 238 39.16 47.95 -3.00
N LYS A 239 39.61 47.19 -1.97
CA LYS A 239 39.88 47.59 -0.55
C LYS A 239 38.63 47.99 0.28
N VAL A 240 38.42 47.54 1.52
CA VAL A 240 39.28 47.66 2.71
C VAL A 240 38.92 46.58 3.77
N LYS A 241 39.93 46.10 4.50
CA LYS A 241 39.89 45.25 5.71
C LYS A 241 39.42 46.02 6.96
N ARG A 242 38.71 45.35 7.87
CA ARG A 242 38.96 45.28 9.34
C ARG A 242 38.05 44.18 9.92
N SER A 243 38.59 43.09 10.47
CA SER A 243 38.87 42.85 11.92
C SER A 243 37.55 42.70 12.70
N ARG A 244 37.30 41.77 13.63
CA ARG A 244 38.10 40.90 14.50
C ARG A 244 37.04 40.05 15.24
N VAL A 245 37.19 38.74 15.40
CA VAL A 245 36.54 38.02 16.52
C VAL A 245 37.59 37.11 17.14
N VAL A 246 37.84 37.37 18.41
CA VAL A 246 38.70 36.62 19.32
C VAL A 246 37.82 36.21 20.50
N ALA A 247 38.18 35.04 21.07
CA ALA A 247 37.78 34.42 22.33
C ALA A 247 36.50 33.58 22.25
N ARG A 248 36.58 32.24 22.31
CA ARG A 248 37.09 31.29 23.33
C ARG A 248 35.95 30.81 24.23
N GLU A 249 35.87 29.49 24.29
CA GLU A 249 35.05 28.61 25.13
C GLU A 249 35.07 29.01 26.61
N LEU A 250 33.93 28.90 27.30
CA LEU A 250 33.51 27.73 28.10
C LEU A 250 32.01 27.85 28.40
#